data_AF-A0A1W1CJN0-F1
#
_entry.id   AF-A0A1W1CJN0-F1
#
_cell.length_a   1.000
_cell.length_b   1.000
_cell.length_c   1.000
_cell.angle_alpha   90.00
_cell.angle_beta   90.00
_cell.angle_gamma   90.00
#
_symmetry.space_group_name_H-M   'P 1'
#
loop_
_entity.id
_entity.type
_entity.pdbx_description
1 polymer ?
#
loop_
_entity_poly.entity_id
_entity_poly.type
_entity_poly.pdbx_seq_one_letter_code
_entity_poly.pdbx_strand_id
1 'polypeptide(L)'
;MLKQLLFDQLTPVSMYGKIKELFKDEVTMLFESVVNTSEGNFSFITIGAMERIVYKNNKTLYTDTTGLTQKLDTDPFNFLQNYYKKLDQEAYQKIANEAGFAFVDGFIGFIGYDMVKVFEPTLRATMDSLNDPLNTPDLDLVRPSIILAFSHKTAMLTIIQNDKNYSKQVLQVEKLLQEPILPKKLKSATLNGDGIFSIEEERFKNLVLESKEMIRSGDVFQILLANRYTQEGKIDPLSFYRLLRSKNPSPYLFLLDYEDFSICGSSPEVMVKLSNNEILLRPIAGTRKRGKTHARDKELELEMLNDPKECAEHLMLIDLGRNDVGRVAKTGTVEVTDMMRVEKYSHVMHMVTDVEATIAEDKDMFDLFRATFTAGTMTGAPKIRAMELIAKYEGLKRGFYSGSVGYFAFNGEMDSSIAIRTSLIKPNSITLQAGAGVVADSIPELEYLEVKNKLGALLATIKDMEKL
;
A
#
# COMPACT_ATOMS: atom_id res chain seq x y z
N MET A 1 -9.13 -26.01 4.85
CA MET A 1 -9.92 -26.18 6.11
C MET A 1 -10.27 -24.79 6.61
N LEU A 2 -11.52 -24.56 7.04
CA LEU A 2 -11.97 -23.31 7.64
C LEU A 2 -12.46 -23.61 9.05
N LYS A 3 -11.98 -22.86 10.05
CA LYS A 3 -12.39 -23.00 11.44
C LYS A 3 -12.59 -21.63 12.06
N GLN A 4 -13.73 -21.42 12.71
CA GLN A 4 -14.06 -20.18 13.41
C GLN A 4 -14.12 -20.43 14.91
N LEU A 5 -13.59 -19.49 15.69
CA LEU A 5 -13.70 -19.49 17.15
C LEU A 5 -13.84 -18.08 17.68
N LEU A 6 -14.55 -17.95 18.80
CA LEU A 6 -14.53 -16.72 19.60
C LEU A 6 -13.13 -16.55 20.19
N PHE A 7 -12.54 -15.37 20.00
CA PHE A 7 -11.17 -15.11 20.39
C PHE A 7 -10.98 -13.67 20.90
N ASP A 8 -11.47 -13.40 22.10
CA ASP A 8 -11.43 -12.08 22.74
C ASP A 8 -10.17 -11.81 23.58
N GLN A 9 -9.19 -12.73 23.56
CA GLN A 9 -8.04 -12.70 24.46
C GLN A 9 -6.81 -11.96 23.91
N LEU A 10 -6.60 -11.95 22.59
CA LEU A 10 -5.45 -11.27 21.96
C LEU A 10 -5.89 -10.21 20.95
N THR A 11 -5.11 -9.14 20.91
CA THR A 11 -5.11 -8.26 19.74
C THR A 11 -4.36 -8.92 18.57
N PRO A 12 -4.71 -8.59 17.31
CA PRO A 12 -3.99 -9.09 16.12
C PRO A 12 -2.48 -8.84 16.18
N VAL A 13 -2.06 -7.68 16.68
CA VAL A 13 -0.64 -7.34 16.89
C VAL A 13 0.06 -8.33 17.83
N SER A 14 -0.59 -8.68 18.94
CA SER A 14 -0.03 -9.63 19.92
C SER A 14 0.04 -11.04 19.33
N MET A 15 -0.99 -11.42 18.59
CA MET A 15 -1.07 -12.68 17.86
C MET A 15 0.05 -12.80 16.82
N TYR A 16 0.22 -11.78 15.97
CA TYR A 16 1.29 -11.71 14.98
C TYR A 16 2.66 -11.84 15.63
N GLY A 17 2.89 -11.15 16.76
CA GLY A 17 4.14 -11.27 17.49
C GLY A 17 4.46 -12.69 17.91
N LYS A 18 3.47 -13.47 18.40
CA LYS A 18 3.65 -14.89 18.74
C LYS A 18 3.90 -15.74 17.49
N ILE A 19 3.16 -15.49 16.42
CA ILE A 19 3.29 -16.18 15.13
C ILE A 19 4.69 -16.00 14.55
N LYS A 20 5.22 -14.77 14.54
CA LYS A 20 6.56 -14.51 13.99
C LYS A 20 7.68 -15.25 14.76
N GLU A 21 7.53 -15.47 16.06
CA GLU A 21 8.49 -16.28 16.82
C GLU A 21 8.40 -17.77 16.48
N LEU A 22 7.19 -18.28 16.28
CA LEU A 22 6.95 -19.67 15.91
C LEU A 22 7.39 -19.96 14.47
N PHE A 23 7.19 -19.01 13.55
CA PHE A 23 7.44 -19.13 12.12
C PHE A 23 8.51 -18.12 11.66
N LYS A 24 9.65 -18.11 12.35
CA LYS A 24 10.73 -17.11 12.11
C LYS A 24 11.32 -17.15 10.70
N ASP A 25 11.33 -18.32 10.07
CA ASP A 25 11.94 -18.59 8.76
C ASP A 25 10.90 -18.55 7.63
N GLU A 26 9.65 -18.23 7.94
CA GLU A 26 8.55 -18.11 6.97
C GLU A 26 8.29 -16.63 6.65
N VAL A 27 7.78 -16.39 5.45
CA VAL A 27 7.14 -15.11 5.12
C VAL A 27 5.88 -14.98 5.97
N THR A 28 5.77 -13.88 6.71
CA THR A 28 4.59 -13.57 7.52
C THR A 28 4.15 -12.16 7.26
N MET A 29 2.85 -11.92 7.20
CA MET A 29 2.34 -10.56 7.01
C MET A 29 1.20 -10.28 7.98
N LEU A 30 1.06 -9.02 8.38
CA LEU A 30 -0.06 -8.48 9.13
C LEU A 30 -0.67 -7.34 8.34
N PHE A 31 -1.98 -7.42 8.08
CA PHE A 31 -2.78 -6.35 7.50
C PHE A 31 -3.87 -6.00 8.52
N GLU A 32 -4.06 -4.73 8.79
CA GLU A 32 -5.15 -4.25 9.65
C GLU A 32 -5.90 -3.13 8.94
N SER A 33 -7.24 -3.22 8.92
CA SER A 33 -8.11 -2.09 8.59
C SER A 33 -8.83 -1.65 9.85
N VAL A 34 -8.20 -0.73 10.58
CA VAL A 34 -8.64 -0.26 11.90
C VAL A 34 -8.84 1.25 11.80
N VAL A 35 -10.04 1.63 11.40
CA VAL A 35 -10.49 3.02 11.51
C VAL A 35 -11.73 3.03 12.37
N ASN A 36 -11.89 4.07 13.17
CA ASN A 36 -13.11 4.40 13.92
C ASN A 36 -14.31 4.74 13.00
N THR A 37 -14.28 4.34 11.73
CA THR A 37 -15.38 4.44 10.77
C THR A 37 -16.08 3.09 10.65
N SER A 38 -17.28 3.08 10.09
CA SER A 38 -18.09 1.87 9.88
C SER A 38 -17.45 0.81 8.98
N GLU A 39 -16.42 1.16 8.20
CA GLU A 39 -15.86 0.34 7.11
C GLU A 39 -14.75 -0.63 7.55
N GLY A 40 -13.99 -0.35 8.61
CA GLY A 40 -12.92 -1.25 9.10
C GLY A 40 -13.44 -2.36 10.01
N ASN A 41 -13.17 -3.63 9.70
CA ASN A 41 -13.58 -4.77 10.53
C ASN A 41 -12.52 -5.87 10.71
N PHE A 42 -11.63 -6.08 9.75
CA PHE A 42 -10.74 -7.26 9.78
C PHE A 42 -9.27 -6.89 9.92
N SER A 43 -8.56 -7.74 10.66
CA SER A 43 -7.11 -7.89 10.57
C SER A 43 -6.79 -9.27 10.02
N PHE A 44 -5.84 -9.34 9.09
CA PHE A 44 -5.36 -10.57 8.48
C PHE A 44 -3.92 -10.83 8.88
N ILE A 45 -3.62 -12.05 9.31
CA ILE A 45 -2.26 -12.55 9.48
C ILE A 45 -2.05 -13.70 8.50
N THR A 46 -1.02 -13.61 7.68
CA THR A 46 -0.65 -14.66 6.72
C THR A 46 0.64 -15.34 7.15
N ILE A 47 0.73 -16.64 6.93
CA ILE A 47 1.88 -17.47 7.32
C ILE A 47 2.26 -18.37 6.15
N GLY A 48 3.55 -18.32 5.78
CA GLY A 48 4.15 -19.10 4.72
C GLY A 48 3.74 -18.63 3.33
N ALA A 49 4.47 -19.12 2.33
CA ALA A 49 4.23 -18.84 0.92
C ALA A 49 4.15 -20.17 0.16
N MET A 50 2.98 -20.80 0.15
CA MET A 50 2.78 -22.07 -0.59
C MET A 50 3.00 -21.89 -2.09
N GLU A 51 2.77 -20.69 -2.60
CA GLU A 51 3.21 -20.27 -3.93
C GLU A 51 3.72 -18.83 -3.82
N ARG A 52 4.63 -18.43 -4.71
CA ARG A 52 5.19 -17.08 -4.73
C ARG A 52 5.45 -16.63 -6.15
N ILE A 53 5.14 -15.38 -6.45
CA ILE A 53 5.52 -14.73 -7.70
C ILE A 53 6.34 -13.49 -7.41
N VAL A 54 7.50 -13.41 -8.06
CA VAL A 54 8.47 -12.32 -7.89
C VAL A 54 8.78 -11.72 -9.26
N TYR A 55 8.77 -10.40 -9.35
CA TYR A 55 9.32 -9.67 -10.49
C TYR A 55 10.54 -8.88 -10.05
N LYS A 56 11.69 -9.17 -10.66
CA LYS A 56 12.94 -8.45 -10.40
C LYS A 56 13.82 -8.46 -11.63
N ASN A 57 14.46 -7.33 -11.93
CA ASN A 57 15.38 -7.19 -13.07
C ASN A 57 14.78 -7.68 -14.40
N ASN A 58 13.53 -7.27 -14.67
CA ASN A 58 12.76 -7.65 -15.85
C ASN A 58 12.54 -9.16 -16.01
N LYS A 59 12.58 -9.93 -14.92
CA LYS A 59 12.34 -11.38 -14.90
C LYS A 59 11.22 -11.71 -13.93
N THR A 60 10.29 -12.53 -14.39
CA THR A 60 9.26 -13.14 -13.56
C THR A 60 9.74 -14.51 -13.08
N LEU A 61 9.74 -14.71 -11.77
CA LEU A 61 10.01 -15.99 -11.12
C LEU A 61 8.73 -16.45 -10.42
N TYR A 62 8.39 -17.72 -10.57
CA TYR A 62 7.27 -18.34 -9.88
C TYR A 62 7.73 -19.60 -9.16
N THR A 63 7.41 -19.68 -7.88
CA THR A 63 7.63 -20.84 -7.01
C THR A 63 6.29 -21.53 -6.81
N ASP A 64 6.20 -22.80 -7.21
CA ASP A 64 4.98 -23.60 -7.10
C ASP A 64 4.85 -24.27 -5.72
N THR A 65 3.76 -25.04 -5.53
CA THR A 65 3.45 -25.77 -4.28
C THR A 65 4.46 -26.86 -3.91
N THR A 66 5.36 -27.23 -4.82
CA THR A 66 6.45 -28.19 -4.54
C THR A 66 7.73 -27.49 -4.08
N GLY A 67 7.76 -26.15 -4.12
CA GLY A 67 8.94 -25.32 -3.87
C GLY A 67 9.85 -25.16 -5.09
N LEU A 68 9.45 -25.69 -6.26
CA LEU A 68 10.23 -25.52 -7.48
C LEU A 68 10.06 -24.10 -8.01
N THR A 69 11.18 -23.40 -8.17
CA THR A 69 11.20 -22.04 -8.75
C THR A 69 11.56 -22.11 -10.21
N GLN A 70 10.71 -21.54 -11.06
CA GLN A 70 10.93 -21.43 -12.50
C GLN A 70 10.87 -19.99 -12.96
N LYS A 71 11.67 -19.69 -13.98
CA LYS A 71 11.56 -18.43 -14.72
C LYS A 71 10.42 -18.53 -15.72
N LEU A 72 9.57 -17.52 -15.77
CA LEU A 72 8.46 -17.42 -16.71
C LEU A 72 8.80 -16.46 -17.86
N ASP A 73 8.33 -16.76 -19.07
CA ASP A 73 8.45 -15.91 -20.26
C ASP A 73 7.21 -15.02 -20.45
N THR A 74 6.61 -14.56 -19.34
CA THR A 74 5.47 -13.65 -19.31
C THR A 74 5.63 -12.68 -18.14
N ASP A 75 4.98 -11.52 -18.20
CA ASP A 75 4.89 -10.64 -17.02
C ASP A 75 4.02 -11.28 -15.91
N PRO A 76 4.21 -10.85 -14.65
CA PRO A 76 3.53 -11.44 -13.51
C PRO A 76 2.01 -11.39 -13.61
N PHE A 77 1.44 -10.28 -14.11
CA PHE A 77 -0.01 -10.11 -14.15
C PHE A 77 -0.65 -10.98 -15.23
N ASN A 78 0.01 -11.19 -16.37
CA ASN A 78 -0.48 -12.12 -17.39
C ASN A 78 -0.44 -13.56 -16.88
N PHE A 79 0.59 -13.92 -16.11
CA PHE A 79 0.61 -15.22 -15.42
C PHE A 79 -0.55 -15.35 -14.43
N LEU A 80 -0.71 -14.38 -13.53
CA LEU A 80 -1.74 -14.40 -12.49
C LEU A 80 -3.16 -14.42 -13.07
N GLN A 81 -3.39 -13.67 -14.14
CA GLN A 81 -4.66 -13.67 -14.87
C GLN A 81 -4.98 -15.05 -15.47
N ASN A 82 -3.98 -15.67 -16.11
CA ASN A 82 -4.13 -17.03 -16.67
C ASN A 82 -4.25 -18.11 -15.58
N TYR A 83 -3.62 -17.90 -14.44
CA TYR A 83 -3.76 -18.75 -13.25
C TYR A 83 -5.20 -18.68 -12.74
N TYR A 84 -5.71 -17.46 -12.52
CA TYR A 84 -7.05 -17.20 -12.01
C TYR A 84 -8.16 -17.75 -12.92
N LYS A 85 -8.01 -17.63 -14.24
CA LYS A 85 -8.97 -18.19 -15.23
C LYS A 85 -9.16 -19.71 -15.15
N LYS A 86 -8.22 -20.43 -14.55
CA LYS A 86 -8.27 -21.90 -14.40
C LYS A 86 -8.90 -22.34 -13.08
N LEU A 87 -9.20 -21.41 -12.18
CA LEU A 87 -9.78 -21.71 -10.88
C LEU A 87 -11.30 -21.83 -10.94
N ASP A 88 -11.85 -22.60 -9.99
CA ASP A 88 -13.28 -22.59 -9.69
C ASP A 88 -13.62 -21.38 -8.81
N GLN A 89 -13.96 -20.26 -9.46
CA GLN A 89 -14.22 -18.99 -8.79
C GLN A 89 -15.48 -19.06 -7.91
N GLU A 90 -16.51 -19.82 -8.32
CA GLU A 90 -17.75 -19.99 -7.57
C GLU A 90 -17.50 -20.71 -6.24
N ALA A 91 -16.63 -21.73 -6.24
CA ALA A 91 -16.22 -22.40 -5.01
C ALA A 91 -15.56 -21.42 -4.02
N TYR A 92 -14.69 -20.53 -4.49
CA TYR A 92 -14.05 -19.52 -3.64
C TYR A 92 -15.04 -18.45 -3.17
N GLN A 93 -15.99 -18.03 -4.00
CA GLN A 93 -17.08 -17.12 -3.59
C GLN A 93 -17.91 -17.73 -2.46
N LYS A 94 -18.25 -19.02 -2.55
CA LYS A 94 -18.98 -19.72 -1.48
C LYS A 94 -18.20 -19.72 -0.16
N ILE A 95 -16.89 -19.98 -0.21
CA ILE A 95 -16.03 -19.97 0.99
C ILE A 95 -15.94 -18.55 1.57
N ALA A 96 -15.78 -17.52 0.73
CA ALA A 96 -15.75 -16.13 1.16
C ALA A 96 -17.06 -15.70 1.85
N ASN A 97 -18.20 -16.10 1.28
CA ASN A 97 -19.52 -15.86 1.87
C ASN A 97 -19.70 -16.56 3.22
N GLU A 98 -19.22 -17.80 3.36
CA GLU A 98 -19.22 -18.52 4.65
C GLU A 98 -18.29 -17.87 5.68
N ALA A 99 -17.12 -17.39 5.24
CA ALA A 99 -16.14 -16.74 6.09
C ALA A 99 -16.56 -15.32 6.55
N GLY A 100 -17.36 -14.63 5.73
CA GLY A 100 -17.78 -13.25 5.96
C GLY A 100 -16.75 -12.19 5.56
N PHE A 101 -15.78 -12.55 4.71
CA PHE A 101 -14.75 -11.66 4.15
C PHE A 101 -14.19 -12.22 2.84
N ALA A 102 -13.64 -11.33 2.01
CA ALA A 102 -13.19 -11.67 0.66
C ALA A 102 -11.91 -12.53 0.61
N PHE A 103 -10.87 -12.14 1.36
CA PHE A 103 -9.54 -12.76 1.26
C PHE A 103 -9.44 -14.10 2.01
N VAL A 104 -10.01 -15.15 1.42
CA VAL A 104 -9.95 -16.54 1.93
C VAL A 104 -8.82 -17.35 1.30
N ASP A 105 -8.41 -17.00 0.08
CA ASP A 105 -7.28 -17.57 -0.68
C ASP A 105 -6.96 -16.61 -1.84
N GLY A 106 -5.72 -16.62 -2.31
CA GLY A 106 -5.25 -15.69 -3.33
C GLY A 106 -3.84 -15.18 -3.07
N PHE A 107 -3.40 -14.25 -3.92
CA PHE A 107 -2.07 -13.65 -3.84
C PHE A 107 -2.11 -12.32 -3.09
N ILE A 108 -1.19 -12.13 -2.15
CA ILE A 108 -1.08 -10.93 -1.30
C ILE A 108 0.37 -10.50 -1.17
N GLY A 109 0.62 -9.19 -1.11
CA GLY A 109 1.97 -8.66 -0.96
C GLY A 109 2.09 -7.23 -1.44
N PHE A 110 3.21 -6.90 -2.09
CA PHE A 110 3.45 -5.56 -2.61
C PHE A 110 3.76 -5.55 -4.12
N ILE A 111 3.39 -4.44 -4.74
CA ILE A 111 3.66 -4.09 -6.13
C ILE A 111 4.36 -2.75 -6.12
N GLY A 112 5.66 -2.72 -6.36
CA GLY A 112 6.46 -1.50 -6.42
C GLY A 112 6.08 -0.59 -7.59
N TYR A 113 6.33 0.71 -7.45
CA TYR A 113 6.04 1.74 -8.45
C TYR A 113 6.63 1.40 -9.83
N ASP A 114 7.83 0.84 -9.85
CA ASP A 114 8.56 0.54 -11.08
C ASP A 114 7.90 -0.56 -11.93
N MET A 115 6.88 -1.26 -11.41
CA MET A 115 6.01 -2.14 -12.19
C MET A 115 5.21 -1.39 -13.26
N VAL A 116 5.07 -0.06 -13.17
CA VAL A 116 4.33 0.72 -14.15
C VAL A 116 4.86 0.53 -15.58
N LYS A 117 6.18 0.32 -15.77
CA LYS A 117 6.78 0.06 -17.09
C LYS A 117 6.39 -1.30 -17.71
N VAL A 118 5.78 -2.18 -16.91
CA VAL A 118 5.19 -3.44 -17.39
C VAL A 118 3.82 -3.17 -18.00
N PHE A 119 3.06 -2.24 -17.42
CA PHE A 119 1.72 -1.85 -17.89
C PHE A 119 1.78 -0.79 -18.99
N GLU A 120 2.80 0.07 -18.95
CA GLU A 120 3.07 1.14 -19.92
C GLU A 120 4.49 0.96 -20.50
N PRO A 121 4.67 0.12 -21.54
CA PRO A 121 5.99 -0.22 -22.07
C PRO A 121 6.82 0.96 -22.59
N THR A 122 6.18 2.08 -22.93
CA THR A 122 6.84 3.32 -23.37
C THR A 122 7.80 3.87 -22.32
N LEU A 123 7.51 3.66 -21.03
CA LEU A 123 8.33 4.12 -19.90
C LEU A 123 9.64 3.34 -19.74
N ARG A 124 9.79 2.17 -20.39
CA ARG A 124 11.01 1.36 -20.28
C ARG A 124 12.25 2.14 -20.72
N ALA A 125 12.12 2.97 -21.75
CA ALA A 125 13.21 3.80 -22.27
C ALA A 125 13.81 4.75 -21.20
N THR A 126 12.99 5.23 -20.27
CA THR A 126 13.42 6.14 -19.19
C THR A 126 13.65 5.43 -17.85
N MET A 127 13.01 4.27 -17.61
CA MET A 127 13.02 3.60 -16.31
C MET A 127 14.00 2.42 -16.19
N ASP A 128 14.37 1.76 -17.30
CA ASP A 128 15.24 0.56 -17.22
C ASP A 128 16.68 0.87 -16.76
N SER A 129 17.13 2.12 -16.93
CA SER A 129 18.47 2.58 -16.52
C SER A 129 18.51 3.27 -15.16
N LEU A 130 17.40 3.29 -14.41
CA LEU A 130 17.36 3.94 -13.10
C LEU A 130 18.25 3.20 -12.10
N ASN A 131 18.90 3.97 -11.21
CA ASN A 131 19.67 3.40 -10.13
C ASN A 131 18.74 2.66 -9.14
N ASP A 132 19.11 1.45 -8.73
CA ASP A 132 18.35 0.63 -7.77
C ASP A 132 19.13 0.42 -6.46
N PRO A 133 19.20 1.43 -5.57
CA PRO A 133 19.91 1.28 -4.30
C PRO A 133 19.16 0.36 -3.32
N LEU A 134 17.87 0.12 -3.53
CA LEU A 134 17.08 -0.77 -2.67
C LEU A 134 17.29 -2.23 -3.04
N ASN A 135 17.51 -2.56 -4.31
CA ASN A 135 17.75 -3.92 -4.79
C ASN A 135 16.70 -4.93 -4.24
N THR A 136 15.47 -4.47 -4.05
CA THR A 136 14.31 -5.30 -3.71
C THR A 136 13.61 -5.73 -5.01
N PRO A 137 12.75 -6.74 -4.98
CA PRO A 137 11.85 -6.99 -6.09
C PRO A 137 10.98 -5.76 -6.41
N ASP A 138 10.58 -5.64 -7.66
CA ASP A 138 9.57 -4.68 -8.12
C ASP A 138 8.15 -5.22 -7.82
N LEU A 139 7.99 -6.53 -7.64
CA LEU A 139 6.78 -7.17 -7.17
C LEU A 139 7.15 -8.42 -6.39
N ASP A 140 6.47 -8.65 -5.26
CA ASP A 140 6.54 -9.88 -4.49
C ASP A 140 5.16 -10.17 -3.91
N LEU A 141 4.51 -11.21 -4.43
CA LEU A 141 3.20 -11.66 -3.98
C LEU A 141 3.28 -13.14 -3.58
N VAL A 142 2.71 -13.47 -2.44
CA VAL A 142 2.63 -14.82 -1.90
C VAL A 142 1.19 -15.31 -1.90
N ARG A 143 0.98 -16.59 -2.19
CA ARG A 143 -0.23 -17.30 -1.79
C ARG A 143 0.04 -17.90 -0.40
N PRO A 144 -0.67 -17.46 0.66
CA PRO A 144 -0.37 -17.91 2.01
C PRO A 144 -0.70 -19.38 2.25
N SER A 145 0.11 -20.07 3.04
CA SER A 145 -0.18 -21.44 3.48
C SER A 145 -1.30 -21.46 4.53
N ILE A 146 -1.31 -20.47 5.43
CA ILE A 146 -2.33 -20.25 6.46
C ILE A 146 -2.74 -18.77 6.46
N ILE A 147 -4.04 -18.52 6.63
CA ILE A 147 -4.61 -17.19 6.87
C ILE A 147 -5.35 -17.19 8.21
N LEU A 148 -5.10 -16.19 9.04
CA LEU A 148 -5.86 -15.90 10.25
C LEU A 148 -6.58 -14.57 10.06
N ALA A 149 -7.91 -14.57 10.05
CA ALA A 149 -8.72 -13.38 9.92
C ALA A 149 -9.43 -13.08 11.25
N PHE A 150 -9.10 -11.96 11.87
CA PHE A 150 -9.71 -11.51 13.12
C PHE A 150 -10.73 -10.40 12.86
N SER A 151 -11.99 -10.63 13.23
CA SER A 151 -13.03 -9.59 13.20
C SER A 151 -13.03 -8.77 14.48
N HIS A 152 -12.79 -7.47 14.35
CA HIS A 152 -12.85 -6.50 15.45
C HIS A 152 -14.27 -6.28 15.97
N LYS A 153 -15.30 -6.44 15.13
CA LYS A 153 -16.71 -6.24 15.53
C LYS A 153 -17.28 -7.44 16.30
N THR A 154 -16.91 -8.67 15.94
CA THR A 154 -17.47 -9.89 16.55
C THR A 154 -16.49 -10.62 17.48
N ALA A 155 -15.23 -10.17 17.55
CA ALA A 155 -14.13 -10.87 18.24
C ALA A 155 -13.92 -12.31 17.76
N MET A 156 -14.33 -12.63 16.53
CA MET A 156 -14.17 -13.96 15.93
C MET A 156 -12.82 -14.06 15.22
N LEU A 157 -12.11 -15.15 15.45
CA LEU A 157 -10.93 -15.55 14.69
C LEU A 157 -11.31 -16.69 13.73
N THR A 158 -11.06 -16.47 12.44
CA THR A 158 -11.18 -17.49 11.40
C THR A 158 -9.78 -17.97 11.02
N ILE A 159 -9.54 -19.28 11.11
CA ILE A 159 -8.31 -19.95 10.68
C ILE A 159 -8.60 -20.67 9.37
N ILE A 160 -7.85 -20.32 8.32
CA ILE A 160 -7.95 -20.95 7.01
C ILE A 160 -6.62 -21.63 6.68
N GLN A 161 -6.68 -22.93 6.41
CA GLN A 161 -5.57 -23.71 5.88
C GLN A 161 -5.73 -23.86 4.37
N ASN A 162 -4.84 -23.22 3.62
CA ASN A 162 -4.78 -23.30 2.16
C ASN A 162 -3.84 -24.41 1.69
N ASP A 163 -2.69 -24.59 2.35
CA ASP A 163 -1.78 -25.70 2.09
C ASP A 163 -2.09 -26.92 2.98
N LYS A 164 -2.44 -28.05 2.37
CA LYS A 164 -2.70 -29.32 3.05
C LYS A 164 -1.48 -29.84 3.83
N ASN A 165 -0.26 -29.49 3.44
CA ASN A 165 0.96 -29.87 4.14
C ASN A 165 1.17 -29.13 5.46
N TYR A 166 0.44 -28.02 5.69
CA TYR A 166 0.54 -27.20 6.88
C TYR A 166 -0.37 -27.63 8.05
N SER A 167 -0.98 -28.82 8.00
CA SER A 167 -1.87 -29.28 9.08
C SER A 167 -1.19 -29.34 10.46
N LYS A 168 0.12 -29.66 10.52
CA LYS A 168 0.87 -29.64 11.79
C LYS A 168 1.04 -28.21 12.31
N GLN A 169 1.32 -27.27 11.43
CA GLN A 169 1.52 -25.85 11.72
C GLN A 169 0.22 -25.20 12.18
N VAL A 170 -0.92 -25.58 11.60
CA VAL A 170 -2.25 -25.16 12.08
C VAL A 170 -2.47 -25.61 13.53
N LEU A 171 -2.14 -26.86 13.88
CA LEU A 171 -2.23 -27.34 15.27
C LEU A 171 -1.28 -26.58 16.21
N GLN A 172 -0.10 -26.18 15.75
CA GLN A 172 0.82 -25.34 16.53
C GLN A 172 0.24 -23.94 16.76
N VAL A 173 -0.39 -23.33 15.75
CA VAL A 173 -1.11 -22.05 15.89
C VAL A 173 -2.23 -22.20 16.92
N GLU A 174 -3.06 -23.24 16.81
CA GLU A 174 -4.16 -23.46 17.77
C GLU A 174 -3.66 -23.60 19.21
N LYS A 175 -2.55 -24.32 19.41
CA LYS A 175 -1.92 -24.45 20.73
C LYS A 175 -1.40 -23.09 21.23
N LEU A 176 -0.71 -22.35 20.36
CA LEU A 176 -0.15 -21.02 20.67
C LEU A 176 -1.22 -20.01 21.11
N LEU A 177 -2.43 -20.12 20.54
CA LEU A 177 -3.58 -19.28 20.90
C LEU A 177 -4.13 -19.59 22.30
N GLN A 178 -3.87 -20.78 22.86
CA GLN A 178 -4.27 -21.18 24.21
C GLN A 178 -3.22 -20.86 25.28
N GLU A 179 -2.00 -20.51 24.88
CA GLU A 179 -0.91 -20.25 25.82
C GLU A 179 -0.99 -18.87 26.48
N PRO A 180 -0.61 -18.75 27.77
CA PRO A 180 -0.52 -17.46 28.47
C PRO A 180 0.32 -16.42 27.73
N ILE A 181 0.03 -15.15 27.95
CA ILE A 181 0.70 -14.05 27.25
C ILE A 181 1.68 -13.37 28.18
N LEU A 182 2.93 -13.30 27.75
CA LEU A 182 3.91 -12.42 28.35
C LEU A 182 3.94 -11.10 27.55
N PRO A 183 3.86 -9.93 28.21
CA PRO A 183 3.98 -8.65 27.54
C PRO A 183 5.29 -8.55 26.74
N LYS A 184 5.17 -8.36 25.42
CA LYS A 184 6.34 -8.13 24.56
C LYS A 184 6.79 -6.67 24.65
N LYS A 185 7.97 -6.46 25.23
CA LYS A 185 8.64 -5.16 25.23
C LYS A 185 8.92 -4.73 23.79
N LEU A 186 8.79 -3.43 23.53
CA LEU A 186 9.30 -2.84 22.30
C LEU A 186 10.83 -2.95 22.32
N LYS A 187 11.43 -3.24 21.17
CA LYS A 187 12.88 -3.28 21.03
C LYS A 187 13.37 -1.90 20.61
N SER A 188 14.48 -1.47 21.21
CA SER A 188 15.11 -0.21 20.85
C SER A 188 15.76 -0.28 19.46
N ALA A 189 15.82 0.86 18.78
CA ALA A 189 16.57 0.99 17.53
C ALA A 189 18.04 1.32 17.84
N THR A 190 18.95 0.80 17.03
CA THR A 190 20.37 1.18 17.07
C THR A 190 20.71 1.92 15.79
N LEU A 191 20.95 3.22 15.85
CA LEU A 191 21.20 4.06 14.67
C LEU A 191 22.70 4.33 14.50
N ASN A 192 23.15 4.39 13.25
CA ASN A 192 24.51 4.71 12.89
C ASN A 192 24.56 6.08 12.20
N GLY A 193 24.86 7.12 12.97
CA GLY A 193 24.90 8.51 12.47
C GLY A 193 23.52 9.03 12.05
N ASP A 194 23.52 10.14 11.31
CA ASP A 194 22.30 10.76 10.78
C ASP A 194 21.89 10.12 9.45
N GLY A 195 20.59 9.97 9.23
CA GLY A 195 20.08 9.53 7.93
C GLY A 195 20.22 10.60 6.85
N ILE A 196 20.29 10.13 5.60
CA ILE A 196 20.72 10.89 4.43
C ILE A 196 19.56 10.96 3.43
N PHE A 197 19.36 12.15 2.84
CA PHE A 197 18.45 12.33 1.71
C PHE A 197 19.16 12.00 0.39
N SER A 198 18.48 11.31 -0.52
CA SER A 198 19.04 10.97 -1.84
C SER A 198 19.18 12.20 -2.75
N ILE A 199 18.32 13.21 -2.55
CA ILE A 199 18.39 14.51 -3.23
C ILE A 199 18.62 15.58 -2.18
N GLU A 200 19.71 16.35 -2.33
CA GLU A 200 20.00 17.49 -1.47
C GLU A 200 18.89 18.55 -1.52
N GLU A 201 18.68 19.27 -0.42
CA GLU A 201 17.60 20.25 -0.27
C GLU A 201 17.57 21.27 -1.42
N GLU A 202 18.71 21.88 -1.73
CA GLU A 202 18.81 22.87 -2.80
C GLU A 202 18.56 22.26 -4.19
N ARG A 203 18.97 21.00 -4.40
CA ARG A 203 18.64 20.30 -5.66
C ARG A 203 17.15 20.03 -5.75
N PHE A 204 16.51 19.62 -4.66
CA PHE A 204 15.06 19.39 -4.64
C PHE A 204 14.29 20.68 -4.95
N LYS A 205 14.68 21.82 -4.35
CA LYS A 205 14.07 23.13 -4.66
C LYS A 205 14.24 23.50 -6.14
N ASN A 206 15.40 23.23 -6.73
CA ASN A 206 15.62 23.43 -8.16
C ASN A 206 14.76 22.50 -9.03
N LEU A 207 14.54 21.25 -8.62
CA LEU A 207 13.63 20.34 -9.32
C LEU A 207 12.18 20.84 -9.31
N VAL A 208 11.74 21.50 -8.22
CA VAL A 208 10.43 22.17 -8.19
C VAL A 208 10.38 23.27 -9.26
N LEU A 209 11.42 24.11 -9.37
CA LEU A 209 11.48 25.15 -10.39
C LEU A 209 11.51 24.57 -11.82
N GLU A 210 12.31 23.53 -12.07
CA GLU A 210 12.34 22.83 -13.36
C GLU A 210 10.96 22.24 -13.72
N SER A 211 10.28 21.64 -12.74
CA SER A 211 8.93 21.11 -12.89
C SER A 211 7.91 22.20 -13.22
N LYS A 212 8.02 23.37 -12.59
CA LYS A 212 7.18 24.52 -12.91
C LYS A 212 7.37 25.00 -14.35
N GLU A 213 8.58 24.95 -14.90
CA GLU A 213 8.80 25.30 -16.31
C GLU A 213 8.13 24.29 -17.25
N MET A 214 8.18 22.98 -16.92
CA MET A 214 7.41 21.96 -17.66
C MET A 214 5.89 22.18 -17.57
N ILE A 215 5.42 22.74 -16.45
CA ILE A 215 4.00 23.11 -16.30
C ILE A 215 3.65 24.30 -17.17
N ARG A 216 4.52 25.32 -17.21
CA ARG A 216 4.32 26.54 -18.01
C ARG A 216 4.39 26.27 -19.51
N SER A 217 5.22 25.32 -19.94
CA SER A 217 5.27 24.88 -21.35
C SER A 217 4.06 24.02 -21.76
N GLY A 218 3.26 23.57 -20.79
CA GLY A 218 2.11 22.70 -21.04
C GLY A 218 2.47 21.22 -21.22
N ASP A 219 3.68 20.80 -20.85
CA ASP A 219 4.07 19.38 -20.88
C ASP A 219 3.30 18.57 -19.82
N VAL A 220 3.07 19.14 -18.64
CA VAL A 220 2.29 18.55 -17.53
C VAL A 220 1.46 19.63 -16.82
N PHE A 221 0.35 19.26 -16.21
CA PHE A 221 -0.42 20.13 -15.30
C PHE A 221 0.10 20.03 -13.86
N GLN A 222 0.55 18.84 -13.47
CA GLN A 222 1.10 18.53 -12.15
C GLN A 222 2.13 17.41 -12.26
N ILE A 223 3.10 17.41 -11.35
CA ILE A 223 4.07 16.33 -11.16
C ILE A 223 4.36 16.13 -9.67
N LEU A 224 4.39 14.90 -9.19
CA LEU A 224 4.78 14.57 -7.82
C LEU A 224 6.26 14.23 -7.76
N LEU A 225 7.05 15.11 -7.16
CA LEU A 225 8.46 14.87 -6.84
C LEU A 225 8.59 14.22 -5.47
N ALA A 226 9.44 13.21 -5.36
CA ALA A 226 9.71 12.52 -4.11
C ALA A 226 11.19 12.57 -3.73
N ASN A 227 11.45 12.51 -2.43
CA ASN A 227 12.80 12.39 -1.89
C ASN A 227 12.87 11.22 -0.90
N ARG A 228 13.93 10.44 -1.03
CA ARG A 228 14.19 9.26 -0.21
C ARG A 228 15.13 9.62 0.92
N TYR A 229 14.76 9.22 2.13
CA TYR A 229 15.57 9.31 3.33
C TYR A 229 15.99 7.92 3.77
N THR A 230 17.29 7.68 3.94
CA THR A 230 17.83 6.40 4.40
C THR A 230 18.58 6.61 5.71
N GLN A 231 18.23 5.84 6.74
CA GLN A 231 18.91 5.81 8.03
C GLN A 231 19.56 4.44 8.20
N GLU A 232 20.88 4.43 8.39
CA GLU A 232 21.62 3.23 8.74
C GLU A 232 21.37 2.88 10.21
N GLY A 233 21.18 1.60 10.49
CA GLY A 233 20.87 1.11 11.82
C GLY A 233 20.04 -0.18 11.83
N LYS A 234 19.90 -0.77 13.02
CA LYS A 234 19.08 -1.95 13.25
C LYS A 234 17.73 -1.56 13.82
N ILE A 235 16.65 -1.87 13.11
CA ILE A 235 15.27 -1.59 13.49
C ILE A 235 14.50 -2.92 13.56
N ASP A 236 13.80 -3.16 14.67
CA ASP A 236 12.87 -4.29 14.77
C ASP A 236 11.54 -3.95 14.06
N PRO A 237 11.15 -4.68 12.99
CA PRO A 237 9.99 -4.32 12.19
C PRO A 237 8.67 -4.28 12.97
N LEU A 238 8.46 -5.24 13.87
CA LEU A 238 7.23 -5.30 14.68
C LEU A 238 7.16 -4.14 15.69
N SER A 239 8.27 -3.79 16.34
CA SER A 239 8.31 -2.64 17.27
C SER A 239 8.08 -1.33 16.52
N PHE A 240 8.65 -1.17 15.33
CA PHE A 240 8.41 -0.02 14.46
C PHE A 240 6.93 0.07 14.06
N TYR A 241 6.35 -1.03 13.58
CA TYR A 241 4.94 -1.13 13.22
C TYR A 241 4.01 -0.73 14.37
N ARG A 242 4.25 -1.26 15.57
CA ARG A 242 3.43 -0.98 16.77
C ARG A 242 3.40 0.51 17.12
N LEU A 243 4.55 1.18 17.02
CA LEU A 243 4.67 2.60 17.30
C LEU A 243 4.05 3.46 16.18
N LEU A 244 4.28 3.09 14.91
CA LEU A 244 3.67 3.78 13.77
C LEU A 244 2.14 3.71 13.80
N ARG A 245 1.61 2.50 14.05
CA ARG A 245 0.17 2.23 14.20
C ARG A 245 -0.49 3.11 15.26
N SER A 246 0.20 3.35 16.38
CA SER A 246 -0.29 4.20 17.47
C SER A 246 -0.28 5.69 17.09
N LYS A 247 0.76 6.15 16.39
CA LYS A 247 0.95 7.56 16.02
C LYS A 247 0.07 8.00 14.85
N ASN A 248 -0.14 7.13 13.89
CA ASN A 248 -0.85 7.44 12.66
C ASN A 248 -1.75 6.26 12.28
N PRO A 249 -2.90 6.06 12.94
CA PRO A 249 -3.86 5.05 12.52
C PRO A 249 -4.49 5.46 11.18
N SER A 250 -4.46 4.56 10.20
CA SER A 250 -4.98 4.80 8.84
C SER A 250 -5.83 3.60 8.37
N PRO A 251 -6.64 3.75 7.30
CA PRO A 251 -7.45 2.68 6.72
C PRO A 251 -6.68 1.42 6.35
N TYR A 252 -5.40 1.57 6.00
CA TYR A 252 -4.52 0.48 5.62
C TYR A 252 -3.25 0.49 6.45
N LEU A 253 -3.19 -0.41 7.44
CA LEU A 253 -1.99 -0.69 8.21
C LEU A 253 -1.43 -2.03 7.77
N PHE A 254 -0.13 -2.10 7.51
CA PHE A 254 0.49 -3.36 7.10
C PHE A 254 1.93 -3.51 7.56
N LEU A 255 2.31 -4.75 7.83
CA LEU A 255 3.66 -5.22 8.05
C LEU A 255 3.85 -6.48 7.22
N LEU A 256 4.57 -6.37 6.11
CA LEU A 256 4.93 -7.51 5.26
C LEU A 256 6.37 -7.87 5.61
N ASP A 257 6.58 -9.05 6.19
CA ASP A 257 7.89 -9.49 6.65
C ASP A 257 8.40 -10.64 5.78
N TYR A 258 9.25 -10.27 4.82
CA TYR A 258 9.97 -11.21 3.95
C TYR A 258 11.28 -11.63 4.62
N GLU A 259 12.06 -12.46 3.92
CA GLU A 259 13.31 -13.01 4.43
C GLU A 259 14.37 -11.93 4.68
N ASP A 260 14.57 -11.04 3.72
CA ASP A 260 15.68 -10.07 3.71
C ASP A 260 15.26 -8.62 3.97
N PHE A 261 13.94 -8.35 4.03
CA PHE A 261 13.40 -7.02 4.27
C PHE A 261 11.95 -7.10 4.74
N SER A 262 11.50 -6.02 5.38
CA SER A 262 10.10 -5.84 5.73
C SER A 262 9.57 -4.53 5.16
N ILE A 263 8.30 -4.51 4.77
CA ILE A 263 7.59 -3.28 4.38
C ILE A 263 6.57 -2.99 5.48
N CYS A 264 6.68 -1.82 6.11
CA CYS A 264 5.81 -1.41 7.20
C CYS A 264 5.15 -0.07 6.86
N GLY A 265 3.83 -0.02 6.82
CA GLY A 265 3.10 1.18 6.40
C GLY A 265 1.81 1.44 7.15
N SER A 266 1.42 2.71 7.07
CA SER A 266 0.12 3.21 7.52
C SER A 266 -0.43 4.16 6.46
N SER A 267 -0.99 3.57 5.41
CA SER A 267 -1.45 4.30 4.24
C SER A 267 -2.85 4.88 4.45
N PRO A 268 -3.05 6.19 4.18
CA PRO A 268 -4.35 6.83 4.24
C PRO A 268 -5.22 6.58 3.01
N GLU A 269 -4.67 6.07 1.91
CA GLU A 269 -5.29 6.17 0.58
C GLU A 269 -5.48 4.79 -0.07
N VAL A 270 -6.73 4.51 -0.46
CA VAL A 270 -7.10 3.38 -1.32
C VAL A 270 -6.48 3.62 -2.69
N MET A 271 -5.85 2.60 -3.28
CA MET A 271 -5.47 2.69 -4.70
C MET A 271 -6.65 2.29 -5.59
N VAL A 272 -7.14 1.06 -5.43
CA VAL A 272 -8.40 0.60 -6.03
C VAL A 272 -8.91 -0.63 -5.28
N LYS A 273 -10.22 -0.79 -5.25
CA LYS A 273 -10.93 -1.94 -4.70
C LYS A 273 -11.92 -2.48 -5.73
N LEU A 274 -12.09 -3.80 -5.74
CA LEU A 274 -13.14 -4.51 -6.49
C LEU A 274 -13.86 -5.43 -5.52
N SER A 275 -15.16 -5.20 -5.33
CA SER A 275 -16.00 -6.05 -4.48
C SER A 275 -17.34 -6.26 -5.15
N ASN A 276 -17.79 -7.52 -5.29
CA ASN A 276 -19.04 -7.86 -5.97
C ASN A 276 -19.19 -7.21 -7.36
N ASN A 277 -18.12 -7.22 -8.16
CA ASN A 277 -18.02 -6.57 -9.48
C ASN A 277 -18.11 -5.03 -9.47
N GLU A 278 -18.15 -4.40 -8.29
CA GLU A 278 -18.13 -2.94 -8.15
C GLU A 278 -16.71 -2.44 -7.87
N ILE A 279 -16.24 -1.56 -8.75
CA ILE A 279 -14.98 -0.84 -8.67
C ILE A 279 -15.19 0.34 -7.72
N LEU A 280 -14.25 0.54 -6.80
CA LEU A 280 -14.13 1.75 -6.00
C LEU A 280 -12.70 2.29 -6.11
N LEU A 281 -12.59 3.52 -6.60
CA LEU A 281 -11.37 4.32 -6.58
C LEU A 281 -11.65 5.60 -5.81
N ARG A 282 -10.78 5.97 -4.87
CA ARG A 282 -11.02 7.07 -3.93
C ARG A 282 -9.87 8.07 -3.96
N PRO A 283 -9.86 9.05 -4.90
CA PRO A 283 -8.81 10.07 -4.91
C PRO A 283 -8.88 10.92 -3.65
N ILE A 284 -7.69 11.28 -3.14
CA ILE A 284 -7.55 12.17 -1.99
C ILE A 284 -6.66 13.36 -2.38
N ALA A 285 -7.17 14.57 -2.23
CA ALA A 285 -6.40 15.80 -2.32
C ALA A 285 -6.92 16.81 -1.31
N GLY A 286 -6.17 17.88 -1.03
CA GLY A 286 -6.53 18.79 0.05
C GLY A 286 -6.28 18.20 1.43
N THR A 287 -5.47 18.89 2.22
CA THR A 287 -5.22 18.50 3.61
C THR A 287 -5.26 19.73 4.52
N ARG A 288 -5.98 19.62 5.63
CA ARG A 288 -5.87 20.57 6.75
C ARG A 288 -5.63 19.83 8.05
N LYS A 289 -4.91 20.46 8.98
CA LYS A 289 -4.77 19.93 10.36
C LYS A 289 -6.12 19.98 11.06
N ARG A 290 -6.36 19.09 12.01
CA ARG A 290 -7.53 19.19 12.89
C ARG A 290 -7.47 20.46 13.74
N GLY A 291 -8.60 21.14 13.86
CA GLY A 291 -8.74 22.33 14.70
C GLY A 291 -8.65 21.95 16.19
N LYS A 292 -8.05 22.84 17.00
CA LYS A 292 -8.00 22.64 18.46
C LYS A 292 -9.38 22.74 19.13
N THR A 293 -10.35 23.33 18.43
CA THR A 293 -11.74 23.48 18.86
C THR A 293 -12.66 23.08 17.72
N HIS A 294 -13.91 22.69 18.02
CA HIS A 294 -14.89 22.33 17.00
C HIS A 294 -15.15 23.48 16.01
N ALA A 295 -15.21 24.72 16.51
CA ALA A 295 -15.36 25.91 15.67
C ALA A 295 -14.18 26.06 14.69
N ARG A 296 -12.93 25.98 15.19
CA ARG A 296 -11.75 26.09 14.33
C ARG A 296 -11.63 24.90 13.35
N ASP A 297 -12.06 23.72 13.77
CA ASP A 297 -12.09 22.52 12.92
C ASP A 297 -13.03 22.72 11.73
N LYS A 298 -14.22 23.30 11.97
CA LYS A 298 -15.18 23.64 10.94
C LYS A 298 -14.72 24.79 10.04
N GLU A 299 -14.02 25.78 10.59
CA GLU A 299 -13.40 26.83 9.78
C GLU A 299 -12.35 26.26 8.82
N LEU A 300 -11.47 25.38 9.30
CA LEU A 300 -10.44 24.73 8.48
C LEU A 300 -11.05 23.83 7.40
N GLU A 301 -12.14 23.14 7.73
CA GLU A 301 -12.92 22.36 6.78
C GLU A 301 -13.47 23.24 5.65
N LEU A 302 -14.13 24.35 6.00
CA LEU A 302 -14.65 25.31 5.01
C LEU A 302 -13.53 26.01 4.23
N GLU A 303 -12.40 26.30 4.87
CA GLU A 303 -11.23 26.88 4.21
C GLU A 303 -10.72 25.94 3.11
N MET A 304 -10.60 24.63 3.39
CA MET A 304 -10.17 23.63 2.41
C MET A 304 -11.18 23.47 1.25
N LEU A 305 -12.47 23.41 1.56
CA LEU A 305 -13.54 23.25 0.56
C LEU A 305 -13.73 24.47 -0.34
N ASN A 306 -13.26 25.64 0.08
CA ASN A 306 -13.36 26.89 -0.68
C ASN A 306 -12.00 27.36 -1.23
N ASP A 307 -10.93 26.60 -1.03
CA ASP A 307 -9.61 26.89 -1.58
C ASP A 307 -9.60 26.53 -3.08
N PRO A 308 -9.56 27.52 -4.00
CA PRO A 308 -9.66 27.24 -5.43
C PRO A 308 -8.52 26.36 -5.95
N LYS A 309 -7.35 26.40 -5.30
CA LYS A 309 -6.20 25.57 -5.67
C LYS A 309 -6.48 24.11 -5.35
N GLU A 310 -6.88 23.82 -4.12
CA GLU A 310 -7.15 22.46 -3.63
C GLU A 310 -8.31 21.82 -4.39
N CYS A 311 -9.39 22.57 -4.64
CA CYS A 311 -10.52 22.10 -5.44
C CYS A 311 -10.12 21.78 -6.89
N ALA A 312 -9.29 22.61 -7.53
CA ALA A 312 -8.85 22.38 -8.89
C ALA A 312 -7.94 21.13 -8.99
N GLU A 313 -7.01 20.96 -8.04
CA GLU A 313 -6.17 19.77 -7.95
C GLU A 313 -7.03 18.51 -7.77
N HIS A 314 -8.01 18.56 -6.86
CA HIS A 314 -8.90 17.43 -6.59
C HIS A 314 -9.76 17.06 -7.80
N LEU A 315 -10.33 18.04 -8.51
CA LEU A 315 -11.09 17.81 -9.75
C LEU A 315 -10.28 17.08 -10.81
N MET A 316 -9.04 17.51 -11.02
CA MET A 316 -8.15 16.87 -11.99
C MET A 316 -7.88 15.40 -11.64
N LEU A 317 -7.73 15.08 -10.36
CA LEU A 317 -7.51 13.71 -9.88
C LEU A 317 -8.77 12.85 -10.02
N ILE A 318 -9.96 13.43 -9.80
CA ILE A 318 -11.24 12.77 -10.09
C ILE A 318 -11.31 12.42 -11.57
N ASP A 319 -11.01 13.37 -12.46
CA ASP A 319 -11.07 13.14 -13.91
C ASP A 319 -10.05 12.08 -14.36
N LEU A 320 -8.85 12.07 -13.78
CA LEU A 320 -7.87 11.01 -14.03
C LEU A 320 -8.38 9.64 -13.56
N GLY A 321 -8.98 9.58 -12.35
CA GLY A 321 -9.59 8.35 -11.82
C GLY A 321 -10.73 7.84 -12.69
N ARG A 322 -11.61 8.72 -13.19
CA ARG A 322 -12.70 8.38 -14.11
C ARG A 322 -12.16 7.81 -15.43
N ASN A 323 -11.11 8.42 -15.98
CA ASN A 323 -10.48 7.94 -17.22
C ASN A 323 -9.86 6.56 -17.02
N ASP A 324 -9.18 6.35 -15.88
CA ASP A 324 -8.55 5.08 -15.55
C ASP A 324 -9.59 3.96 -15.37
N VAL A 325 -10.63 4.19 -14.56
CA VAL A 325 -11.75 3.26 -14.33
C VAL A 325 -12.52 2.99 -15.62
N GLY A 326 -12.77 4.02 -16.43
CA GLY A 326 -13.50 3.91 -17.70
C GLY A 326 -12.89 2.97 -18.73
N ARG A 327 -11.61 2.62 -18.62
CA ARG A 327 -10.95 1.64 -19.52
C ARG A 327 -11.42 0.20 -19.30
N VAL A 328 -11.96 -0.11 -18.13
CA VAL A 328 -12.32 -1.48 -17.70
C VAL A 328 -13.75 -1.58 -17.16
N ALA A 329 -14.42 -0.45 -16.96
CA ALA A 329 -15.81 -0.39 -16.54
C ALA A 329 -16.78 -0.73 -17.68
N LYS A 330 -17.96 -1.23 -17.31
CA LYS A 330 -19.09 -1.35 -18.22
C LYS A 330 -19.49 0.04 -18.73
N THR A 331 -19.81 0.14 -20.02
CA THR A 331 -20.18 1.43 -20.62
C THR A 331 -21.38 2.04 -19.90
N GLY A 332 -21.23 3.29 -19.46
CA GLY A 332 -22.28 4.05 -18.79
C GLY A 332 -22.41 3.83 -17.28
N THR A 333 -21.52 3.05 -16.65
CA THR A 333 -21.57 2.81 -15.19
C THR A 333 -20.59 3.66 -14.37
N VAL A 334 -19.68 4.39 -15.01
CA VAL A 334 -18.71 5.23 -14.29
C VAL A 334 -19.41 6.44 -13.69
N GLU A 335 -19.50 6.48 -12.37
CA GLU A 335 -20.14 7.53 -11.59
C GLU A 335 -19.15 8.17 -10.60
N VAL A 336 -19.33 9.46 -10.36
CA VAL A 336 -18.62 10.18 -9.31
C VAL A 336 -19.60 10.37 -8.16
N THR A 337 -19.37 9.64 -7.07
CA THR A 337 -20.22 9.64 -5.88
C THR A 337 -19.53 10.39 -4.75
N ASP A 338 -20.33 10.91 -3.81
CA ASP A 338 -19.83 11.59 -2.59
C ASP A 338 -18.72 12.61 -2.84
N MET A 339 -18.95 13.47 -3.84
CA MET A 339 -17.98 14.43 -4.35
C MET A 339 -17.55 15.45 -3.28
N MET A 340 -16.23 15.66 -3.19
CA MET A 340 -15.56 16.60 -2.30
C MET A 340 -16.02 16.52 -0.83
N ARG A 341 -16.40 15.34 -0.33
CA ARG A 341 -16.70 15.17 1.09
C ARG A 341 -15.44 15.31 1.94
N VAL A 342 -15.59 15.72 3.19
CA VAL A 342 -14.46 15.83 4.13
C VAL A 342 -14.42 14.61 5.05
N GLU A 343 -13.32 13.86 4.96
CA GLU A 343 -13.03 12.77 5.89
C GLU A 343 -12.08 13.27 6.99
N LYS A 344 -12.46 13.02 8.25
CA LYS A 344 -11.72 13.48 9.42
C LYS A 344 -10.97 12.32 10.07
N TYR A 345 -9.65 12.47 10.14
CA TYR A 345 -8.74 11.57 10.84
C TYR A 345 -8.30 12.20 12.17
N SER A 346 -7.48 11.47 12.95
CA SER A 346 -7.05 11.91 14.29
C SER A 346 -6.30 13.24 14.29
N HIS A 347 -5.49 13.51 13.26
CA HIS A 347 -4.61 14.69 13.20
C HIS A 347 -4.83 15.59 11.99
N VAL A 348 -5.46 15.06 10.93
CA VAL A 348 -5.73 15.77 9.68
C VAL A 348 -7.15 15.50 9.20
N MET A 349 -7.62 16.30 8.26
CA MET A 349 -8.80 16.04 7.45
C MET A 349 -8.43 16.15 5.97
N HIS A 350 -9.15 15.39 5.14
CA HIS A 350 -8.89 15.26 3.71
C HIS A 350 -10.16 15.51 2.90
N MET A 351 -10.01 16.09 1.70
CA MET A 351 -11.07 16.11 0.70
C MET A 351 -11.03 14.79 -0.08
N VAL A 352 -12.18 14.13 -0.17
CA VAL A 352 -12.29 12.78 -0.71
C VAL A 352 -13.45 12.72 -1.68
N THR A 353 -13.32 11.90 -2.71
CA THR A 353 -14.39 11.63 -3.68
C THR A 353 -14.32 10.17 -4.08
N ASP A 354 -15.47 9.56 -4.29
CA ASP A 354 -15.54 8.17 -4.73
C ASP A 354 -15.82 8.16 -6.24
N VAL A 355 -15.08 7.32 -6.95
CA VAL A 355 -15.29 7.00 -8.36
C VAL A 355 -15.66 5.53 -8.41
N GLU A 356 -16.91 5.28 -8.74
CA GLU A 356 -17.53 3.96 -8.70
C GLU A 356 -17.91 3.51 -10.10
N ALA A 357 -17.85 2.20 -10.34
CA ALA A 357 -18.35 1.60 -11.58
C ALA A 357 -18.49 0.08 -11.48
N THR A 358 -19.46 -0.50 -12.17
CA THR A 358 -19.45 -1.95 -12.41
C THR A 358 -18.36 -2.31 -13.43
N ILE A 359 -17.50 -3.28 -13.12
CA ILE A 359 -16.49 -3.82 -14.04
C ILE A 359 -17.15 -4.47 -15.27
N ALA A 360 -16.51 -4.38 -16.44
CA ALA A 360 -17.01 -5.01 -17.66
C ALA A 360 -16.94 -6.55 -17.59
N GLU A 361 -17.87 -7.23 -18.26
CA GLU A 361 -18.05 -8.69 -18.20
C GLU A 361 -16.83 -9.48 -18.73
N ASP A 362 -16.01 -8.86 -19.59
CA ASP A 362 -14.80 -9.46 -20.17
C ASP A 362 -13.51 -9.08 -19.40
N LYS A 363 -13.63 -8.41 -18.25
CA LYS A 363 -12.52 -7.90 -17.44
C LYS A 363 -12.49 -8.53 -16.06
N ASP A 364 -11.31 -8.59 -15.47
CA ASP A 364 -11.09 -9.07 -14.10
C ASP A 364 -10.26 -8.08 -13.26
N MET A 365 -10.01 -8.46 -11.99
CA MET A 365 -9.23 -7.65 -11.04
C MET A 365 -7.83 -7.28 -11.53
N PHE A 366 -7.20 -8.09 -12.39
CA PHE A 366 -5.88 -7.79 -12.92
C PHE A 366 -5.94 -6.75 -14.02
N ASP A 367 -6.98 -6.77 -14.85
CA ASP A 367 -7.24 -5.70 -15.82
C ASP A 367 -7.52 -4.37 -15.11
N LEU A 368 -8.33 -4.41 -14.05
CA LEU A 368 -8.61 -3.24 -13.22
C LEU A 368 -7.33 -2.65 -12.62
N PHE A 369 -6.52 -3.47 -11.96
CA PHE A 369 -5.28 -3.00 -11.35
C PHE A 369 -4.34 -2.39 -12.41
N ARG A 370 -4.17 -3.03 -13.57
CA ARG A 370 -3.37 -2.49 -14.68
C ARG A 370 -3.89 -1.13 -15.15
N ALA A 371 -5.21 -0.99 -15.25
CA ALA A 371 -5.85 0.23 -15.71
C ALA A 371 -5.79 1.36 -14.68
N THR A 372 -5.61 1.10 -13.39
CA THR A 372 -5.54 2.19 -12.38
C THR A 372 -4.13 2.41 -11.85
N PHE A 373 -3.21 1.47 -12.05
CA PHE A 373 -1.87 1.55 -11.48
C PHE A 373 -0.96 2.55 -12.23
N THR A 374 -0.19 3.40 -11.55
CA THR A 374 -0.36 3.80 -10.14
C THR A 374 -1.24 5.06 -10.05
N ALA A 375 -1.54 5.48 -8.82
CA ALA A 375 -2.39 6.62 -8.54
C ALA A 375 -1.88 7.92 -9.18
N GLY A 376 -2.82 8.72 -9.68
CA GLY A 376 -2.57 10.05 -10.21
C GLY A 376 -1.90 10.98 -9.19
N THR A 377 -2.34 10.87 -7.94
CA THR A 377 -1.78 11.61 -6.79
C THR A 377 -0.29 11.36 -6.62
N MET A 378 0.20 10.18 -7.01
CA MET A 378 1.59 9.74 -6.86
C MET A 378 2.47 9.94 -8.09
N THR A 379 1.90 10.49 -9.17
CA THR A 379 2.58 10.67 -10.46
C THR A 379 2.44 12.09 -10.93
N GLY A 380 1.28 12.44 -11.47
CA GLY A 380 0.99 13.71 -12.11
C GLY A 380 0.06 13.55 -13.29
N ALA A 381 -0.19 14.64 -14.00
CA ALA A 381 -1.09 14.68 -15.15
C ALA A 381 -0.46 15.49 -16.28
N PRO A 382 -0.42 15.00 -17.54
CA PRO A 382 -0.72 13.63 -17.97
C PRO A 382 0.23 12.58 -17.36
N LYS A 383 -0.32 11.41 -16.98
CA LYS A 383 0.37 10.39 -16.16
C LYS A 383 1.72 9.96 -16.75
N ILE A 384 1.73 9.52 -18.02
CA ILE A 384 2.93 9.00 -18.69
C ILE A 384 4.05 10.05 -18.73
N ARG A 385 3.71 11.28 -19.14
CA ARG A 385 4.68 12.37 -19.26
C ARG A 385 5.26 12.77 -17.91
N ALA A 386 4.44 12.84 -16.87
CA ALA A 386 4.90 13.10 -15.51
C ALA A 386 5.89 12.01 -15.04
N MET A 387 5.63 10.74 -15.33
CA MET A 387 6.51 9.63 -14.94
C MET A 387 7.86 9.63 -15.67
N GLU A 388 7.90 10.02 -16.95
CA GLU A 388 9.17 10.23 -17.68
C GLU A 388 10.05 11.30 -17.01
N LEU A 389 9.43 12.43 -16.62
CA LEU A 389 10.10 13.52 -15.93
C LEU A 389 10.55 13.10 -14.53
N ILE A 390 9.70 12.40 -13.76
CA ILE A 390 10.06 11.83 -12.45
C ILE A 390 11.30 10.93 -12.58
N ALA A 391 11.31 10.01 -13.54
CA ALA A 391 12.45 9.12 -13.76
C ALA A 391 13.74 9.91 -14.03
N LYS A 392 13.67 10.95 -14.87
CA LYS A 392 14.80 11.84 -15.16
C LYS A 392 15.26 12.65 -13.95
N TYR A 393 14.32 13.17 -13.16
CA TYR A 393 14.60 14.08 -12.05
C TYR A 393 15.10 13.37 -10.79
N GLU A 394 14.48 12.25 -10.44
CA GLU A 394 14.85 11.46 -9.26
C GLU A 394 16.06 10.54 -9.54
N GLY A 395 16.17 10.02 -10.77
CA GLY A 395 17.32 9.19 -11.19
C GLY A 395 17.45 7.84 -10.49
N LEU A 396 16.45 7.44 -9.71
CA LEU A 396 16.41 6.19 -8.95
C LEU A 396 15.06 5.49 -9.09
N LYS A 397 15.05 4.17 -8.92
CA LYS A 397 13.83 3.39 -8.77
C LYS A 397 13.15 3.75 -7.47
N ARG A 398 11.84 4.02 -7.49
CA ARG A 398 11.06 4.32 -6.28
C ARG A 398 10.85 3.08 -5.41
N GLY A 399 10.84 1.89 -6.02
CA GLY A 399 10.64 0.62 -5.32
C GLY A 399 9.25 0.57 -4.69
N PHE A 400 9.19 0.31 -3.37
CA PHE A 400 7.92 0.24 -2.64
C PHE A 400 7.14 1.56 -2.67
N TYR A 401 7.81 2.71 -2.68
CA TYR A 401 7.14 4.01 -2.55
C TYR A 401 6.30 4.34 -3.78
N SER A 402 5.07 4.83 -3.59
CA SER A 402 4.10 5.08 -4.67
C SER A 402 3.68 3.82 -5.45
N GLY A 403 4.07 2.65 -4.98
CA GLY A 403 3.50 1.38 -5.42
C GLY A 403 2.18 1.09 -4.72
N SER A 404 1.88 -0.19 -4.55
CA SER A 404 0.68 -0.67 -3.89
C SER A 404 0.96 -1.85 -2.96
N VAL A 405 0.14 -1.97 -1.93
CA VAL A 405 0.11 -3.09 -1.00
C VAL A 405 -1.34 -3.56 -0.89
N GLY A 406 -1.59 -4.85 -1.11
CA GLY A 406 -2.95 -5.39 -1.21
C GLY A 406 -2.98 -6.86 -1.59
N TYR A 407 -4.19 -7.34 -1.90
CA TYR A 407 -4.43 -8.73 -2.30
C TYR A 407 -5.32 -8.85 -3.54
N PHE A 408 -5.20 -10.01 -4.19
CA PHE A 408 -6.02 -10.50 -5.29
C PHE A 408 -6.63 -11.84 -4.88
N ALA A 409 -7.91 -11.85 -4.50
CA ALA A 409 -8.57 -13.02 -3.96
C ALA A 409 -9.16 -13.89 -5.08
N PHE A 410 -9.14 -15.21 -4.90
CA PHE A 410 -9.63 -16.15 -5.93
C PHE A 410 -11.16 -16.17 -6.10
N ASN A 411 -11.90 -15.45 -5.24
CA ASN A 411 -13.32 -15.18 -5.45
C ASN A 411 -13.57 -14.02 -6.46
N GLY A 412 -12.51 -13.36 -6.95
CA GLY A 412 -12.57 -12.24 -7.90
C GLY A 412 -12.51 -10.85 -7.26
N GLU A 413 -12.44 -10.77 -5.93
CA GLU A 413 -12.31 -9.50 -5.23
C GLU A 413 -10.85 -9.08 -5.05
N MET A 414 -10.61 -7.78 -4.98
CA MET A 414 -9.29 -7.22 -4.65
C MET A 414 -9.43 -5.97 -3.79
N ASP A 415 -8.44 -5.74 -2.93
CA ASP A 415 -8.34 -4.52 -2.14
C ASP A 415 -6.87 -4.11 -2.04
N SER A 416 -6.59 -2.86 -2.33
CA SER A 416 -5.23 -2.35 -2.45
C SER A 416 -5.12 -0.90 -2.01
N SER A 417 -4.03 -0.60 -1.31
CA SER A 417 -3.68 0.74 -0.87
C SER A 417 -2.48 1.27 -1.65
N ILE A 418 -2.32 2.58 -1.67
CA ILE A 418 -1.08 3.19 -2.17
C ILE A 418 0.01 3.02 -1.10
N ALA A 419 1.21 2.61 -1.50
CA ALA A 419 2.35 2.46 -0.60
C ALA A 419 3.02 3.80 -0.26
N ILE A 420 2.31 4.65 0.48
CA ILE A 420 2.79 5.90 1.09
C ILE A 420 2.76 5.80 2.61
N ARG A 421 3.43 6.74 3.30
CA ARG A 421 3.62 6.68 4.77
C ARG A 421 4.14 5.30 5.21
N THR A 422 5.06 4.79 4.41
CA THR A 422 5.57 3.42 4.44
C THR A 422 7.08 3.46 4.57
N SER A 423 7.65 2.49 5.27
CA SER A 423 9.08 2.24 5.37
C SER A 423 9.44 0.88 4.77
N LEU A 424 10.64 0.80 4.23
CA LEU A 424 11.33 -0.45 3.93
C LEU A 424 12.41 -0.64 4.99
N ILE A 425 12.36 -1.74 5.73
CA ILE A 425 13.31 -2.08 6.78
C ILE A 425 14.15 -3.25 6.30
N LYS A 426 15.46 -3.07 6.30
CA LYS A 426 16.46 -4.11 6.04
C LYS A 426 17.22 -4.41 7.33
N PRO A 427 18.03 -5.48 7.38
CA PRO A 427 18.78 -5.83 8.59
C PRO A 427 19.60 -4.69 9.19
N ASN A 428 20.15 -3.81 8.35
CA ASN A 428 21.06 -2.73 8.74
C ASN A 428 20.61 -1.33 8.33
N SER A 429 19.39 -1.15 7.79
CA SER A 429 18.90 0.19 7.45
C SER A 429 17.39 0.28 7.38
N ILE A 430 16.87 1.50 7.48
CA ILE A 430 15.48 1.82 7.20
C ILE A 430 15.42 2.92 6.14
N THR A 431 14.62 2.68 5.10
CA THR A 431 14.36 3.63 4.03
C THR A 431 12.94 4.17 4.16
N LEU A 432 12.82 5.49 4.13
CA LEU A 432 11.57 6.24 4.09
C LEU A 432 11.51 7.06 2.81
N GLN A 433 10.33 7.33 2.28
CA GLN A 433 10.17 8.19 1.11
C GLN A 433 8.85 8.94 1.18
N ALA A 434 8.88 10.20 0.75
CA ALA A 434 7.71 11.06 0.64
C ALA A 434 7.89 12.03 -0.51
N GLY A 435 6.77 12.56 -1.00
CA GLY A 435 6.76 13.50 -2.10
C GLY A 435 5.70 14.59 -1.94
N ALA A 436 5.82 15.60 -2.79
CA ALA A 436 4.94 16.76 -2.85
C ALA A 436 4.50 17.00 -4.29
N GLY A 437 3.24 17.36 -4.47
CA GLY A 437 2.66 17.67 -5.78
C GLY A 437 3.07 19.08 -6.19
N VAL A 438 3.77 19.20 -7.31
CA VAL A 438 4.17 20.49 -7.88
C VAL A 438 3.13 20.95 -8.88
N VAL A 439 2.62 22.16 -8.67
CA VAL A 439 1.73 22.90 -9.58
C VAL A 439 2.34 24.27 -9.93
N ALA A 440 1.70 25.03 -10.83
CA ALA A 440 2.21 26.32 -11.31
C ALA A 440 2.53 27.32 -10.18
N ASP A 441 1.76 27.32 -9.10
CA ASP A 441 1.91 28.23 -7.96
C ASP A 441 2.74 27.65 -6.80
N SER A 442 3.31 26.45 -6.96
CA SER A 442 4.13 25.83 -5.93
C SER A 442 5.34 26.69 -5.54
N ILE A 443 5.64 26.69 -4.24
CA ILE A 443 6.78 27.43 -3.65
C ILE A 443 7.83 26.40 -3.21
N PRO A 444 9.05 26.40 -3.78
CA PRO A 444 10.05 25.36 -3.55
C PRO A 444 10.31 25.01 -2.08
N GLU A 445 10.39 26.02 -1.22
CA GLU A 445 10.60 25.84 0.22
C GLU A 445 9.44 25.13 0.90
N LEU A 446 8.20 25.42 0.48
CA LEU A 446 7.00 24.80 1.04
C LEU A 446 6.86 23.35 0.58
N GLU A 447 7.16 23.05 -0.69
CA GLU A 447 7.09 21.67 -1.20
C GLU A 447 8.12 20.77 -0.50
N TYR A 448 9.33 21.27 -0.29
CA TYR A 448 10.34 20.52 0.46
C TYR A 448 9.98 20.37 1.95
N LEU A 449 9.40 21.40 2.56
CA LEU A 449 8.88 21.32 3.92
C LEU A 449 7.74 20.29 4.02
N GLU A 450 6.89 20.18 2.99
CA GLU A 450 5.84 19.19 2.92
C GLU A 450 6.40 17.77 2.88
N VAL A 451 7.45 17.51 2.09
CA VAL A 451 8.17 16.22 2.10
C VAL A 451 8.66 15.88 3.50
N LYS A 452 9.32 16.82 4.20
CA LYS A 452 9.78 16.63 5.59
C LYS A 452 8.62 16.34 6.55
N ASN A 453 7.52 17.09 6.43
CA ASN A 453 6.31 16.87 7.24
C ASN A 453 5.67 15.50 6.98
N LYS A 454 5.68 15.05 5.71
CA LYS A 454 5.15 13.75 5.31
C LYS A 454 6.00 12.59 5.86
N LEU A 455 7.31 12.79 6.00
CA LEU A 455 8.21 11.86 6.69
C LEU A 455 8.12 11.92 8.22
N GLY A 456 7.57 13.01 8.78
CA GLY A 456 7.62 13.31 10.22
C GLY A 456 7.14 12.19 11.14
N ALA A 457 6.03 11.53 10.81
CA ALA A 457 5.51 10.42 11.62
C ALA A 457 6.46 9.20 11.64
N LEU A 458 7.04 8.87 10.49
CA LEU A 458 7.99 7.76 10.34
C LEU A 458 9.30 8.07 11.09
N LEU A 459 9.84 9.28 10.92
CA LEU A 459 11.05 9.73 11.61
C LEU A 459 10.84 9.80 13.13
N ALA A 460 9.68 10.26 13.59
CA ALA A 460 9.34 10.28 15.01
C ALA A 460 9.26 8.86 15.60
N THR A 461 8.77 7.88 14.84
CA THR A 461 8.79 6.47 15.25
C THR A 461 10.22 5.97 15.45
N ILE A 462 11.13 6.25 14.52
CA ILE A 462 12.55 5.87 14.66
C ILE A 462 13.14 6.48 15.95
N LYS A 463 12.92 7.78 16.18
CA LYS A 463 13.42 8.50 17.36
C LYS A 463 12.85 7.99 18.68
N ASP A 464 11.59 7.56 18.68
CA ASP A 464 10.99 6.97 19.88
C ASP A 464 11.57 5.59 20.17
N MET A 465 11.87 4.80 19.13
CA MET A 465 12.54 3.52 19.30
C MET A 465 13.96 3.66 19.85
N GLU A 466 14.70 4.68 19.44
CA GLU A 466 16.06 4.95 19.95
C GLU A 466 16.07 5.27 21.46
N LYS A 467 14.96 5.77 22.01
CA LYS A 467 14.82 6.16 23.42
C LYS A 467 14.31 5.04 24.35
N LEU A 468 13.91 3.90 23.80
CA LEU A 468 13.47 2.72 24.57
C LEU A 468 14.65 2.08 25.29
#